data_AF-A0A955ULP7-F1
#
_entry.id   AF-A0A955ULP7-F1
#
_cell.length_a   1.000
_cell.length_b   1.000
_cell.length_c   1.000
_cell.angle_alpha   90.00
_cell.angle_beta   90.00
_cell.angle_gamma   90.00
#
_symmetry.space_group_name_H-M   'P 1'
#
loop_
_entity.id
_entity.type
_entity.pdbx_description
1 polymer ?
#
loop_
_entity_poly.entity_id
_entity_poly.type
_entity_poly.pdbx_seq_one_letter_code
_entity_poly.pdbx_strand_id
1 'polypeptide(L)'
;MGTPTNTIVWAALCVSQVIYVVVAFLTPPQPASQDVLTTMFPPLLLIAVLLASGTIWWRRRALVQPIQSGELDLETPQGQGKAFTALILNLVLSESVAIYGLVLTFLSNDIRYVIGFVAAGLVLMFIHRPFAEALQPPENRLGAGSRPPPIA
;
A
#
# COMPACT_ATOMS: atom_id res chain seq x y z
N MET A 1 15.02 0.74 -10.32
CA MET A 1 14.00 1.08 -11.34
C MET A 1 12.77 0.23 -11.10
N GLY A 2 11.58 0.81 -11.07
CA GLY A 2 10.35 0.00 -10.98
C GLY A 2 10.24 -0.87 -12.22
N THR A 3 10.23 -2.20 -12.04
CA THR A 3 10.03 -3.11 -13.16
C THR A 3 8.62 -2.89 -13.75
N PRO A 4 8.41 -3.16 -15.05
CA PRO A 4 7.07 -3.07 -15.64
C PRO A 4 6.04 -3.88 -14.85
N THR A 5 6.45 -5.03 -14.31
CA THR A 5 5.63 -5.89 -13.43
C THR A 5 5.10 -5.15 -12.21
N ASN A 6 5.94 -4.41 -11.48
CA ASN A 6 5.52 -3.69 -10.26
C ASN A 6 4.43 -2.66 -10.58
N THR A 7 4.55 -2.01 -11.74
CA THR A 7 3.58 -0.99 -12.19
C THR A 7 2.26 -1.62 -12.57
N ILE A 8 2.30 -2.76 -13.29
CA ILE A 8 1.10 -3.49 -13.68
C ILE A 8 0.35 -3.96 -12.43
N VAL A 9 1.04 -4.55 -11.45
CA VAL A 9 0.38 -5.00 -10.21
C VAL A 9 -0.19 -3.82 -9.43
N TRP A 10 0.57 -2.74 -9.27
CA TRP A 10 0.07 -1.54 -8.61
C TRP A 10 -1.20 -0.98 -9.30
N ALA A 11 -1.18 -0.87 -10.63
CA ALA A 11 -2.33 -0.39 -11.38
C ALA A 11 -3.54 -1.32 -11.27
N ALA A 12 -3.32 -2.64 -11.34
CA ALA A 12 -4.38 -3.64 -11.18
C ALA A 12 -5.07 -3.53 -9.81
N LEU A 13 -4.29 -3.33 -8.74
CA LEU A 13 -4.81 -3.14 -7.39
C LEU A 13 -5.48 -1.77 -7.15
N CYS A 14 -5.10 -0.74 -7.91
CA CYS A 14 -5.86 0.52 -7.93
C CYS A 14 -7.23 0.32 -8.63
N VAL A 15 -7.25 -0.42 -9.73
CA VAL A 15 -8.48 -0.71 -10.49
C VAL A 15 -9.44 -1.61 -9.68
N SER A 16 -8.93 -2.60 -8.94
CA SER A 16 -9.77 -3.45 -8.09
C SER A 16 -10.57 -2.66 -7.06
N GLN A 17 -9.98 -1.60 -6.47
CA GLN A 17 -10.69 -0.73 -5.54
C GLN A 17 -11.85 0.03 -6.20
N VAL A 18 -11.69 0.46 -7.46
CA VAL A 18 -12.79 1.06 -8.23
C VAL A 18 -13.90 0.04 -8.47
N ILE A 19 -13.54 -1.21 -8.75
CA ILE A 19 -14.50 -2.31 -8.90
C ILE A 19 -15.32 -2.50 -7.62
N TYR A 20 -14.73 -2.35 -6.42
CA TYR A 20 -15.49 -2.45 -5.16
C TYR A 20 -16.59 -1.40 -5.06
N VAL A 21 -16.32 -0.15 -5.49
CA VAL A 21 -17.33 0.91 -5.56
C VAL A 21 -18.44 0.50 -6.52
N VAL A 22 -18.09 0.03 -7.73
CA VAL A 22 -19.07 -0.43 -8.72
C VAL A 22 -19.93 -1.56 -8.17
N VAL A 23 -19.33 -2.55 -7.52
CA VAL A 23 -20.05 -3.68 -6.89
C VAL A 23 -21.03 -3.19 -5.83
N ALA A 24 -20.62 -2.25 -4.98
CA ALA A 24 -21.48 -1.67 -3.95
C ALA A 24 -22.68 -0.89 -4.54
N PHE A 25 -22.51 -0.24 -5.69
CA PHE A 25 -23.60 0.45 -6.39
C PHE A 25 -24.56 -0.50 -7.10
N LEU A 26 -24.05 -1.56 -7.73
CA LEU A 26 -24.85 -2.50 -8.51
C LEU A 26 -25.55 -3.56 -7.65
N THR A 27 -25.07 -3.77 -6.42
CA THR A 27 -25.56 -4.82 -5.53
C THR A 27 -26.16 -4.17 -4.27
N PRO A 28 -27.45 -3.77 -4.27
CA PRO A 28 -28.06 -3.13 -3.11
C PRO A 28 -28.00 -4.06 -1.90
N PRO A 29 -27.31 -3.66 -0.81
CA PRO A 29 -27.18 -4.48 0.38
C PRO A 29 -28.51 -4.77 1.06
N GLN A 30 -28.64 -5.98 1.60
CA GLN A 30 -29.60 -6.23 2.67
C GLN A 30 -28.94 -5.84 3.98
N PRO A 31 -29.39 -4.76 4.67
CA PRO A 31 -28.75 -4.31 5.89
C PRO A 31 -28.81 -5.41 6.96
N ALA A 32 -27.71 -5.55 7.70
CA ALA A 32 -27.67 -6.44 8.85
C ALA A 32 -28.60 -5.93 9.97
N SER A 33 -28.92 -6.79 10.94
CA SER A 33 -29.64 -6.33 12.13
C SER A 33 -28.82 -5.28 12.89
N GLN A 34 -29.52 -4.40 13.62
CA GLN A 34 -28.88 -3.34 14.40
C GLN A 34 -27.87 -3.89 15.42
N ASP A 35 -28.15 -5.06 16.01
CA ASP A 35 -27.26 -5.75 16.94
C ASP A 35 -25.96 -6.19 16.26
N VAL A 36 -26.04 -6.73 15.04
CA VAL A 36 -24.85 -7.10 14.25
C VAL A 36 -24.05 -5.85 13.90
N LEU A 37 -24.71 -4.78 13.47
CA LEU A 37 -24.02 -3.54 13.10
C LEU A 37 -23.27 -2.92 14.29
N THR A 38 -23.93 -2.79 15.43
CA THR A 38 -23.33 -2.23 16.66
C THR A 38 -22.17 -3.08 17.19
N THR A 39 -22.24 -4.39 17.02
CA THR A 39 -21.18 -5.32 17.45
C THR A 39 -19.99 -5.36 16.48
N MET A 40 -20.26 -5.36 15.17
CA MET A 40 -19.23 -5.53 14.13
C MET A 40 -18.58 -4.21 13.70
N PHE A 41 -19.30 -3.10 13.77
CA PHE A 41 -18.78 -1.82 13.26
C PHE A 41 -17.51 -1.34 13.99
N PRO A 42 -17.48 -1.24 15.34
CA PRO A 42 -16.27 -0.77 16.04
C PRO A 42 -15.01 -1.61 15.78
N PRO A 43 -15.04 -2.96 15.85
CA PRO A 43 -13.82 -3.75 15.62
C PRO A 43 -13.36 -3.67 14.16
N LEU A 44 -14.28 -3.66 13.17
CA LEU A 44 -13.90 -3.54 11.76
C LEU A 44 -13.24 -2.20 11.46
N LEU A 45 -13.79 -1.10 12.00
CA LEU A 45 -13.20 0.22 11.86
C LEU A 45 -11.82 0.29 12.53
N LEU A 46 -11.69 -0.25 13.75
CA LEU A 46 -10.42 -0.30 14.47
C LEU A 46 -9.36 -1.07 13.69
N ILE A 47 -9.70 -2.26 13.19
CA ILE A 47 -8.78 -3.09 12.40
C ILE A 47 -8.32 -2.35 11.15
N ALA A 48 -9.22 -1.69 10.44
CA ALA A 48 -8.86 -0.94 9.25
C ALA A 48 -7.91 0.24 9.54
N VAL A 49 -8.13 0.96 10.65
CA VAL A 49 -7.22 2.04 11.08
C VAL A 49 -5.85 1.48 11.48
N LEU A 50 -5.82 0.37 12.22
CA LEU A 50 -4.59 -0.31 12.61
C LEU A 50 -3.82 -0.84 11.38
N LEU A 51 -4.52 -1.37 10.39
CA LEU A 51 -3.91 -1.80 9.14
C LEU A 51 -3.36 -0.61 8.35
N ALA A 52 -4.14 0.46 8.17
CA ALA A 52 -3.70 1.65 7.44
C ALA A 52 -2.42 2.25 8.07
N SER A 53 -2.41 2.46 9.40
CA SER A 53 -1.23 2.94 10.12
C SER A 53 -0.08 1.93 10.10
N GLY A 54 -0.39 0.64 10.28
CA GLY A 54 0.56 -0.46 10.24
C GLY A 54 1.28 -0.58 8.90
N THR A 55 0.58 -0.37 7.77
CA THR A 55 1.19 -0.39 6.43
C THR A 55 2.24 0.70 6.25
N ILE A 56 1.95 1.92 6.70
CA ILE A 56 2.87 3.06 6.62
C ILE A 56 4.13 2.78 7.45
N TRP A 57 3.93 2.30 8.69
CA TRP A 57 5.04 1.91 9.57
C TRP A 57 5.87 0.76 8.98
N TRP A 58 5.18 -0.29 8.49
CA TRP A 58 5.82 -1.47 7.91
C TRP A 58 6.63 -1.11 6.68
N ARG A 59 6.11 -0.30 5.75
CA ARG A 59 6.86 0.18 4.60
C ARG A 59 8.15 0.88 5.00
N ARG A 60 8.08 1.76 6.00
CA ARG A 60 9.28 2.47 6.47
C ARG A 60 10.33 1.49 6.99
N ARG A 61 9.92 0.49 7.76
CA ARG A 61 10.81 -0.51 8.39
C ARG A 61 11.33 -1.57 7.41
N ALA A 62 10.50 -2.06 6.50
CA ALA A 62 10.79 -3.20 5.64
C ALA A 62 11.40 -2.81 4.28
N LEU A 63 11.18 -1.57 3.82
CA LEU A 63 11.69 -1.09 2.53
C LEU A 63 12.62 0.11 2.71
N VAL A 64 12.12 1.21 3.27
CA VAL A 64 12.85 2.48 3.25
C VAL A 64 14.14 2.40 4.06
N GLN A 65 14.07 1.91 5.31
CA GLN A 65 15.26 1.80 6.17
C GLN A 65 16.32 0.84 5.61
N PRO A 66 16.00 -0.41 5.17
CA PRO A 66 16.99 -1.32 4.61
C PRO A 66 17.64 -0.83 3.31
N ILE A 67 16.89 -0.14 2.45
CA ILE A 67 17.43 0.45 1.21
C ILE A 67 18.40 1.58 1.55
N GLN A 68 18.02 2.46 2.49
CA GLN A 68 18.85 3.59 2.91
C GLN A 68 20.11 3.17 3.68
N SER A 69 20.02 2.11 4.50
CA SER A 69 21.18 1.54 5.19
C SER A 69 22.10 0.76 4.26
N GLY A 70 21.65 0.42 3.05
CA GLY A 70 22.35 -0.45 2.11
C GLY A 70 22.30 -1.94 2.47
N GLU A 71 21.50 -2.33 3.47
CA GLU A 71 21.21 -3.73 3.79
C GLU A 71 20.45 -4.42 2.65
N LEU A 72 19.59 -3.67 1.96
CA LEU A 72 18.83 -4.13 0.80
C LEU A 72 19.37 -3.51 -0.48
N ASP A 73 20.17 -4.30 -1.20
CA ASP A 73 20.75 -3.89 -2.48
C ASP A 73 19.81 -4.21 -3.66
N LEU A 74 19.26 -3.17 -4.28
CA LEU A 74 18.34 -3.25 -5.42
C LEU A 74 19.06 -3.55 -6.76
N GLU A 75 20.39 -3.57 -6.79
CA GLU A 75 21.16 -3.98 -7.97
C GLU A 75 21.23 -5.51 -8.10
N THR A 76 21.07 -6.22 -6.97
CA THR A 76 21.08 -7.69 -6.95
C THR A 76 19.68 -8.27 -7.22
N PRO A 77 19.57 -9.39 -7.95
CA PRO A 77 18.28 -10.07 -8.14
C PRO A 77 17.59 -10.47 -6.82
N GLN A 78 18.39 -10.83 -5.81
CA GLN A 78 17.89 -11.23 -4.50
C GLN A 78 17.29 -10.05 -3.73
N GLY A 79 17.95 -8.89 -3.74
CA GLY A 79 17.42 -7.68 -3.10
C GLY A 79 16.20 -7.13 -3.83
N GLN A 80 16.18 -7.19 -5.17
CA GLN A 80 14.98 -6.88 -5.96
C GLN A 80 13.79 -7.77 -5.58
N GLY A 81 14.01 -9.09 -5.45
CA GLY A 81 12.97 -10.03 -5.02
C GLY A 81 12.41 -9.71 -3.63
N LYS A 82 13.28 -9.44 -2.66
CA LYS A 82 12.87 -9.04 -1.29
C LYS A 82 12.08 -7.72 -1.29
N ALA A 83 12.56 -6.72 -2.03
CA ALA A 83 11.89 -5.43 -2.16
C ALA A 83 10.51 -5.59 -2.82
N PHE A 84 10.41 -6.42 -3.86
CA PHE A 84 9.16 -6.71 -4.53
C PHE A 84 8.15 -7.40 -3.60
N THR A 85 8.57 -8.42 -2.85
CA THR A 85 7.70 -9.08 -1.87
C THR A 85 7.17 -8.10 -0.83
N ALA A 86 8.04 -7.26 -0.26
CA ALA A 86 7.62 -6.26 0.73
C ALA A 86 6.70 -5.19 0.11
N LEU A 87 6.89 -4.84 -1.16
CA LEU A 87 5.99 -3.94 -1.89
C LEU A 87 4.60 -4.59 -2.04
N ILE A 88 4.52 -5.82 -2.56
CA ILE A 88 3.25 -6.54 -2.75
C ILE A 88 2.48 -6.66 -1.44
N LEU A 89 3.16 -7.01 -0.34
CA LEU A 89 2.52 -7.08 0.98
C LEU A 89 1.93 -5.73 1.40
N ASN A 90 2.65 -4.62 1.19
CA ASN A 90 2.11 -3.29 1.48
C ASN A 90 0.90 -2.93 0.61
N LEU A 91 0.91 -3.31 -0.67
CA LEU A 91 -0.21 -3.05 -1.57
C LEU A 91 -1.44 -3.88 -1.17
N VAL A 92 -1.28 -5.18 -0.89
CA VAL A 92 -2.38 -6.04 -0.43
C VAL A 92 -2.95 -5.56 0.90
N LEU A 93 -2.10 -5.14 1.86
CA LEU A 93 -2.59 -4.57 3.11
C LEU A 93 -3.36 -3.26 2.90
N SER A 94 -2.96 -2.44 1.91
CA SER A 94 -3.68 -1.21 1.54
C SER A 94 -5.03 -1.53 0.89
N GLU A 95 -5.08 -2.58 0.06
CA GLU A 95 -6.32 -3.07 -0.57
C GLU A 95 -7.31 -3.61 0.47
N SER A 96 -6.82 -4.33 1.50
CA SER A 96 -7.66 -4.81 2.60
C SER A 96 -8.43 -3.68 3.28
N VAL A 97 -7.85 -2.47 3.40
CA VAL A 97 -8.57 -1.30 3.94
C VAL A 97 -9.81 -0.99 3.09
N ALA A 98 -9.70 -0.99 1.76
CA ALA A 98 -10.85 -0.77 0.88
C ALA A 98 -11.90 -1.89 1.01
N ILE A 99 -11.47 -3.15 1.18
CA ILE A 99 -12.36 -4.28 1.42
C ILE A 99 -13.17 -4.10 2.71
N TYR A 100 -12.57 -3.60 3.80
CA TYR A 100 -13.32 -3.30 5.02
C TYR A 100 -14.40 -2.25 4.80
N GLY A 101 -14.12 -1.24 3.98
CA GLY A 101 -15.11 -0.26 3.53
C GLY A 101 -16.30 -0.90 2.81
N LEU A 102 -16.01 -1.81 1.89
CA LEU A 102 -17.02 -2.56 1.16
C LEU A 102 -17.88 -3.41 2.12
N VAL A 103 -17.26 -4.14 3.04
CA VAL A 103 -17.96 -4.94 4.06
C VAL A 103 -18.86 -4.06 4.91
N LEU A 104 -18.37 -2.91 5.38
CA LEU A 104 -19.16 -1.96 6.17
C LEU A 104 -20.35 -1.40 5.37
N THR A 105 -20.17 -1.10 4.08
CA THR A 105 -21.28 -0.71 3.21
C THR A 105 -22.33 -1.81 3.10
N PHE A 106 -21.92 -3.08 2.94
CA PHE A 106 -22.87 -4.19 2.89
C PHE A 106 -23.62 -4.39 4.22
N LEU A 107 -22.96 -4.21 5.36
CA LEU A 107 -23.60 -4.37 6.67
C LEU A 107 -24.57 -3.23 7.01
N SER A 108 -24.22 -1.99 6.64
CA SER A 108 -24.97 -0.79 7.02
C SER A 108 -25.93 -0.27 5.95
N ASN A 109 -25.82 -0.77 4.72
CA ASN A 109 -26.46 -0.20 3.53
C ASN A 109 -26.11 1.29 3.31
N ASP A 110 -24.91 1.71 3.71
CA ASP A 110 -24.42 3.08 3.54
C ASP A 110 -23.19 3.12 2.63
N ILE A 111 -23.37 3.70 1.44
CA ILE A 111 -22.34 3.81 0.40
C ILE A 111 -21.17 4.72 0.82
N ARG A 112 -21.36 5.58 1.83
CA ARG A 112 -20.31 6.51 2.28
C ARG A 112 -19.10 5.75 2.83
N TYR A 113 -19.29 4.55 3.38
CA TYR A 113 -18.18 3.73 3.88
C TYR A 113 -17.26 3.24 2.75
N VAL A 114 -17.79 2.59 1.71
CA VAL A 114 -16.96 2.13 0.58
C VAL A 114 -16.24 3.31 -0.08
N ILE A 115 -16.90 4.46 -0.25
CA ILE A 115 -16.27 5.66 -0.84
C ILE A 115 -15.10 6.15 0.04
N GLY A 116 -15.33 6.32 1.35
CA GLY A 116 -14.31 6.83 2.27
C GLY A 116 -13.10 5.90 2.40
N PHE A 117 -13.34 4.59 2.48
CA PHE A 117 -12.28 3.59 2.63
C PHE A 117 -11.55 3.30 1.33
N VAL A 118 -12.22 3.33 0.17
CA VAL A 118 -11.55 3.28 -1.14
C VAL A 118 -10.70 4.53 -1.33
N ALA A 119 -11.18 5.72 -0.95
CA ALA A 119 -10.35 6.93 -1.00
C ALA A 119 -9.09 6.78 -0.12
N ALA A 120 -9.24 6.27 1.11
CA ALA A 120 -8.10 5.99 1.98
C ALA A 120 -7.15 4.92 1.41
N GLY A 121 -7.69 3.83 0.84
CA GLY A 121 -6.94 2.77 0.18
C GLY A 121 -6.15 3.28 -1.03
N LEU A 122 -6.74 4.15 -1.86
CA LEU A 122 -6.06 4.79 -2.99
C LEU A 122 -4.97 5.76 -2.52
N VAL A 123 -5.19 6.50 -1.45
CA VAL A 123 -4.14 7.35 -0.83
C VAL A 123 -2.97 6.47 -0.35
N LEU A 124 -3.24 5.35 0.32
CA LEU A 124 -2.20 4.40 0.71
C LEU A 124 -1.47 3.81 -0.50
N MET A 125 -2.18 3.42 -1.55
CA MET A 125 -1.57 2.94 -2.81
C MET A 125 -0.68 4.00 -3.44
N PHE A 126 -1.08 5.27 -3.41
CA PHE A 126 -0.28 6.38 -3.92
C PHE A 126 1.00 6.57 -3.09
N ILE A 127 0.89 6.51 -1.75
CA ILE A 127 2.05 6.55 -0.85
C ILE A 127 2.99 5.37 -1.15
N HIS A 128 2.45 4.18 -1.36
CA HIS A 128 3.17 2.93 -1.60
C HIS A 128 3.62 2.72 -3.04
N ARG A 129 3.56 3.75 -3.88
CA ARG A 129 3.94 3.65 -5.30
C ARG A 129 5.37 3.10 -5.48
N PRO A 130 5.61 2.23 -6.50
CA PRO A 130 6.91 1.61 -6.75
C PRO A 130 8.02 2.59 -7.17
N PHE A 131 7.65 3.81 -7.56
CA PHE A 131 8.56 4.85 -8.03
C PHE A 131 8.81 5.95 -7.00
N ALA A 132 8.56 5.69 -5.72
CA ALA A 132 8.79 6.71 -4.71
C ALA A 132 10.28 7.05 -4.60
N GLU A 133 10.60 8.35 -4.56
CA GLU A 133 11.97 8.88 -4.38
C GLU A 133 12.66 8.27 -3.16
N ALA A 134 11.89 7.96 -2.11
CA ALA A 134 12.38 7.29 -0.90
C ALA A 134 12.98 5.89 -1.13
N LEU A 135 12.77 5.28 -2.31
CA LEU A 135 13.35 3.99 -2.71
C LEU A 135 14.62 4.13 -3.56
N GLN A 136 15.08 5.36 -3.83
CA GLN A 136 16.33 5.59 -4.54
C GLN A 136 17.52 5.42 -3.58
N PRO A 137 18.57 4.68 -3.96
CA PRO A 137 19.80 4.62 -3.19
C PRO A 137 20.40 6.02 -3.01
N PRO A 138 21.08 6.31 -1.89
CA PRO A 138 21.72 7.60 -1.68
C PRO A 138 22.77 7.88 -2.77
N GLU A 139 22.57 8.99 -3.48
CA GLU A 139 23.36 9.44 -4.64
C GLU A 139 24.87 9.60 -4.35
N ASN A 140 25.21 9.73 -3.07
CA ASN A 140 26.58 9.94 -2.57
C ASN A 140 27.57 8.78 -2.84
N ARG A 141 27.14 7.62 -3.37
CA ARG A 141 28.07 6.54 -3.78
C ARG A 141 28.71 6.76 -5.15
N LEU A 142 28.13 7.58 -6.02
CA LEU A 142 28.63 7.77 -7.40
C LEU A 142 29.60 8.94 -7.55
N GLY A 143 29.61 9.90 -6.61
CA GLY A 143 30.43 11.13 -6.70
C GLY A 143 31.72 11.15 -5.86
N ALA A 144 31.86 10.29 -4.85
CA ALA A 144 32.92 10.43 -3.84
C ALA A 144 34.20 9.61 -4.11
N GLY A 145 34.20 8.69 -5.10
CA GLY A 145 35.28 7.72 -5.29
C GLY A 145 36.20 7.91 -6.50
N SER A 146 35.94 8.88 -7.39
CA SER A 146 36.56 8.90 -8.73
C SER A 146 37.43 10.12 -9.05
N ARG A 147 37.75 10.98 -8.08
CA ARG A 147 38.82 11.98 -8.28
C ARG A 147 40.15 11.42 -7.75
N PRO A 148 41.03 10.90 -8.64
CA PRO A 148 42.42 10.69 -8.23
C PRO A 148 43.01 12.04 -7.76
N PRO A 149 43.88 12.03 -6.73
CA PRO A 149 44.53 13.24 -6.29
C PRO A 149 45.32 13.86 -7.46
N PRO A 150 45.36 15.21 -7.57
CA PRO A 150 46.22 15.86 -8.56
C PRO A 150 47.65 15.39 -8.31
N ILE A 151 48.26 14.79 -9.34
CA ILE A 151 49.67 14.43 -9.33
C ILE A 151 50.43 15.75 -9.27
N ALA A 152 51.08 16.01 -8.13
CA ALA A 152 51.97 17.15 -7.91
C ALA A 152 53.39 16.80 -8.36
#